data_AF-A0A8K1FQC5-F1
#
_entry.id   AF-A0A8K1FQC5-F1
#
_cell.length_a   1.000
_cell.length_b   1.000
_cell.length_c   1.000
_cell.angle_alpha   90.00
_cell.angle_beta   90.00
_cell.angle_gamma   90.00
#
_symmetry.space_group_name_H-M   'P 1'
#
loop_
_entity.id
_entity.type
_entity.pdbx_description
1 polymer ?
#
loop_
_entity_poly.entity_id
_entity_poly.type
_entity_poly.pdbx_seq_one_letter_code
_entity_poly.pdbx_strand_id
1 'polypeptide(L)'
;MKKPKTFTELKRLTGLTDAGLYKAIKGLEKQNYIKKTEMGYIITPEGMKALGYNVVEREGIVIIYENLERDDVEKLYEVIKNIKNKSNFSIYIYKSEEEEEKIIKEIARIYSTAVLFPELFTKQ
;
A
#
# COMPACT_ATOMS: atom_id res chain seq x y z
N MET A 1 3.13 -0.44 1.84
CA MET A 1 1.93 -1.02 1.17
C MET A 1 0.74 -0.96 2.12
N LYS A 2 -0.44 -0.52 1.64
CA LYS A 2 -1.70 -0.66 2.41
C LYS A 2 -1.88 -2.16 2.72
N LYS A 3 -2.01 -2.53 4.00
CA LYS A 3 -2.15 -3.92 4.45
C LYS A 3 -3.25 -4.65 3.64
N PRO A 4 -3.06 -5.94 3.29
CA PRO A 4 -4.11 -6.74 2.68
C PRO A 4 -5.42 -6.62 3.46
N LYS A 5 -6.54 -6.54 2.74
CA LYS A 5 -7.87 -6.44 3.36
C LYS A 5 -8.62 -7.75 3.23
N THR A 6 -9.09 -8.27 4.36
CA THR A 6 -9.94 -9.46 4.38
C THR A 6 -11.31 -9.17 3.78
N PHE A 7 -12.05 -10.23 3.40
CA PHE A 7 -13.42 -10.08 2.91
C PHE A 7 -14.32 -9.35 3.91
N THR A 8 -14.21 -9.68 5.21
CA THR A 8 -14.97 -9.04 6.29
C THR A 8 -14.66 -7.56 6.40
N GLU A 9 -13.39 -7.15 6.29
CA GLU A 9 -13.03 -5.74 6.29
C GLU A 9 -13.57 -5.01 5.06
N LEU A 10 -13.45 -5.60 3.87
CA LEU A 10 -13.99 -5.02 2.64
C LEU A 10 -15.52 -4.86 2.71
N LYS A 11 -16.22 -5.83 3.30
CA LYS A 11 -17.67 -5.74 3.54
C LYS A 11 -18.02 -4.55 4.43
N ARG A 12 -17.31 -4.42 5.56
CA ARG A 12 -17.51 -3.30 6.48
C ARG A 12 -17.22 -1.94 5.82
N LEU A 13 -16.20 -1.86 4.97
CA LEU A 13 -15.79 -0.61 4.30
C LEU A 13 -16.72 -0.22 3.14
N THR A 14 -17.24 -1.19 2.40
CA THR A 14 -18.04 -0.93 1.19
C THR A 14 -19.54 -0.90 1.46
N GLY A 15 -20.01 -1.47 2.57
CA GLY A 15 -21.43 -1.61 2.87
C GLY A 15 -22.17 -2.59 1.94
N LEU A 16 -21.46 -3.32 1.09
CA LEU A 16 -22.04 -4.28 0.16
C LEU A 16 -22.56 -5.53 0.89
N THR A 17 -23.59 -6.15 0.31
CA THR A 17 -24.02 -7.50 0.71
C THR A 17 -22.93 -8.53 0.36
N ASP A 18 -22.97 -9.72 0.98
CA ASP A 18 -21.98 -10.77 0.70
C ASP A 18 -21.95 -11.14 -0.79
N ALA A 19 -23.12 -11.30 -1.41
CA ALA A 19 -23.23 -11.58 -2.84
C ALA A 19 -22.70 -10.42 -3.71
N GLY A 20 -23.02 -9.17 -3.33
CA GLY A 20 -22.56 -7.97 -4.04
C GLY A 20 -21.03 -7.81 -3.97
N LEU A 21 -20.47 -7.97 -2.77
CA LEU A 21 -19.02 -7.90 -2.57
C LEU A 21 -18.29 -9.03 -3.29
N TYR A 22 -18.81 -10.26 -3.24
CA TYR A 22 -18.22 -11.39 -3.96
C TYR A 22 -18.17 -11.14 -5.48
N LYS A 23 -19.27 -10.63 -6.05
CA LYS A 23 -19.32 -10.28 -7.48
C LYS A 23 -18.32 -9.17 -7.82
N ALA A 24 -18.22 -8.13 -6.99
CA ALA A 24 -17.27 -7.04 -7.18
C ALA A 24 -15.81 -7.54 -7.12
N ILE A 25 -15.46 -8.31 -6.11
CA ILE A 25 -14.12 -8.90 -5.95
C ILE A 25 -13.77 -9.76 -7.17
N LYS A 26 -14.66 -10.67 -7.60
CA LYS A 26 -14.42 -11.47 -8.81
C LYS A 26 -14.23 -10.63 -10.06
N GLY A 27 -14.97 -9.52 -10.20
CA GLY A 27 -14.80 -8.59 -11.31
C GLY A 27 -13.41 -7.96 -11.31
N LEU A 28 -12.96 -7.49 -10.15
CA LEU A 28 -11.64 -6.87 -9.98
C LEU A 28 -10.49 -7.88 -10.15
N GLU A 29 -10.64 -9.10 -9.63
CA GLU A 29 -9.66 -10.18 -9.82
C GLU A 29 -9.56 -10.58 -11.30
N LYS A 30 -10.69 -10.66 -12.03
CA LYS A 30 -10.70 -10.98 -13.46
C LYS A 30 -9.95 -9.93 -14.30
N GLN A 31 -10.01 -8.67 -13.89
CA GLN A 31 -9.27 -7.57 -14.54
C GLN A 31 -7.83 -7.46 -14.03
N ASN A 32 -7.39 -8.37 -13.16
CA ASN A 32 -6.09 -8.33 -12.49
C ASN A 32 -5.87 -7.01 -11.72
N TYR A 33 -6.92 -6.37 -11.19
CA TYR A 33 -6.78 -5.14 -10.39
C TYR A 33 -6.53 -5.42 -8.91
N ILE A 34 -6.97 -6.59 -8.44
CA ILE A 34 -6.68 -7.08 -7.10
C ILE A 34 -6.24 -8.54 -7.17
N LYS A 35 -5.51 -8.97 -6.15
CA LYS A 35 -5.04 -10.35 -5.98
C LYS A 35 -5.35 -10.83 -4.57
N LYS A 36 -5.89 -12.04 -4.44
CA LYS A 36 -6.03 -12.73 -3.16
C LYS A 36 -4.68 -13.26 -2.68
N THR A 37 -4.39 -13.04 -1.41
CA THR A 37 -3.25 -13.55 -0.65
C THR A 37 -3.77 -14.30 0.58
N GLU A 38 -2.88 -14.98 1.30
CA GLU A 38 -3.22 -15.66 2.57
C GLU A 38 -3.79 -14.68 3.61
N MET A 39 -3.39 -13.41 3.57
CA MET A 39 -3.80 -12.38 4.52
C MET A 39 -5.00 -11.54 4.04
N GLY A 40 -5.53 -11.80 2.83
CA GLY A 40 -6.61 -11.01 2.24
C GLY A 40 -6.27 -10.49 0.84
N TYR A 41 -6.98 -9.47 0.38
CA TYR A 41 -6.86 -8.92 -0.96
C TYR A 41 -5.91 -7.71 -0.99
N ILE A 42 -5.03 -7.67 -1.98
CA ILE A 42 -4.14 -6.54 -2.28
C ILE A 42 -4.47 -5.97 -3.65
N ILE A 43 -4.22 -4.67 -3.85
CA ILE A 43 -4.28 -4.03 -5.17
C ILE A 43 -2.98 -4.38 -5.91
N THR A 44 -3.11 -4.77 -7.18
CA THR A 44 -1.99 -5.10 -8.07
C THR A 44 -1.39 -3.83 -8.71
N PRO A 45 -0.21 -3.91 -9.33
CA PRO A 45 0.30 -2.83 -10.19
C PRO A 45 -0.70 -2.36 -11.24
N GLU A 46 -1.41 -3.27 -11.91
CA GLU A 46 -2.46 -2.95 -12.89
C GLU A 46 -3.64 -2.22 -12.24
N GLY A 47 -4.05 -2.62 -11.03
CA GLY A 47 -5.08 -1.94 -10.27
C GLY A 47 -4.67 -0.52 -9.87
N MET A 48 -3.40 -0.31 -9.53
CA MET A 48 -2.87 1.02 -9.25
C MET A 48 -2.87 1.90 -10.52
N LYS A 49 -2.45 1.35 -11.67
CA LYS A 49 -2.52 2.06 -12.96
C LYS A 49 -3.97 2.45 -13.30
N ALA A 50 -4.93 1.54 -13.09
CA ALA A 50 -6.35 1.82 -13.33
C ALA A 50 -6.93 2.92 -12.42
N LEU A 51 -6.32 3.14 -11.24
CA LEU A 51 -6.64 4.24 -10.33
C LEU A 51 -5.91 5.56 -10.69
N GLY A 52 -5.11 5.57 -11.76
CA GLY A 52 -4.38 6.75 -12.21
C GLY A 52 -3.00 6.94 -11.60
N TYR A 53 -2.49 5.97 -10.83
CA TYR A 53 -1.12 6.03 -10.31
C TYR A 53 -0.10 5.72 -11.41
N ASN A 54 1.05 6.41 -11.36
CA ASN A 54 2.19 6.01 -12.17
C ASN A 54 2.92 4.84 -11.52
N VAL A 55 3.24 3.82 -12.32
CA VAL A 55 3.83 2.58 -11.81
C VAL A 55 4.96 2.12 -12.72
N VAL A 56 6.14 1.86 -12.14
CA VAL A 56 7.25 1.14 -12.76
C VAL A 56 7.33 -0.25 -12.14
N GLU A 57 7.37 -1.28 -12.97
CA GLU A 57 7.54 -2.67 -12.54
C GLU A 57 8.65 -3.34 -13.37
N ARG A 58 9.73 -3.77 -12.70
CA ARG A 58 10.86 -4.46 -13.32
C ARG A 58 11.53 -5.38 -12.30
N GLU A 59 11.94 -6.58 -12.74
CA GLU A 59 12.72 -7.54 -11.92
C GLU A 59 12.10 -7.82 -10.52
N GLY A 60 10.77 -7.77 -10.41
CA GLY A 60 10.04 -7.97 -9.14
C GLY A 60 10.01 -6.74 -8.21
N ILE A 61 10.58 -5.61 -8.62
CA ILE A 61 10.49 -4.32 -7.94
C ILE A 61 9.33 -3.53 -8.54
N VAL A 62 8.42 -3.07 -7.68
CA VAL A 62 7.30 -2.21 -8.06
C VAL A 62 7.47 -0.86 -7.37
N ILE A 63 7.55 0.20 -8.16
CA ILE A 63 7.61 1.59 -7.69
C ILE A 63 6.33 2.28 -8.12
N ILE A 64 5.58 2.79 -7.13
CA ILE A 64 4.39 3.60 -7.34
C ILE A 64 4.77 5.04 -6.99
N TYR A 65 4.50 5.99 -7.89
CA TYR A 65 4.93 7.37 -7.73
C TYR A 65 3.90 8.37 -8.23
N GLU A 66 3.97 9.57 -7.66
CA GLU A 66 3.19 10.75 -8.04
C GLU A 66 4.13 11.95 -8.08
N ASN A 67 3.86 12.92 -8.95
CA ASN A 67 4.61 14.18 -9.05
C ASN A 67 6.13 14.02 -9.24
N LEU A 68 6.56 12.90 -9.83
CA LEU A 68 7.94 12.67 -10.25
C LEU A 68 7.98 12.41 -11.75
N GLU A 69 9.04 12.88 -12.40
CA GLU A 69 9.32 12.50 -13.78
C GLU A 69 9.79 11.05 -13.83
N ARG A 70 9.42 10.36 -14.92
CA ARG A 70 9.75 8.95 -15.11
C ARG A 70 11.26 8.70 -15.06
N ASP A 71 12.06 9.59 -15.63
CA ASP A 71 13.52 9.44 -15.68
C ASP A 71 14.15 9.46 -14.29
N ASP A 72 13.61 10.24 -13.36
CA ASP A 72 14.07 10.26 -11.97
C ASP A 72 13.68 8.99 -11.21
N VAL A 73 12.50 8.44 -11.52
CA VAL A 73 12.07 7.14 -10.99
C VAL A 73 12.95 6.00 -11.51
N GLU A 74 13.39 6.05 -12.77
CA GLU A 74 14.32 5.07 -13.33
C GLU A 74 15.70 5.15 -12.63
N LYS A 75 16.20 6.35 -12.29
CA LYS A 75 17.41 6.50 -11.46
C LYS A 75 17.23 5.86 -10.07
N LEU A 76 16.08 6.08 -9.42
CA LEU A 76 15.75 5.45 -8.14
C LEU A 76 15.72 3.92 -8.25
N TYR A 77 15.15 3.38 -9.32
CA TYR A 77 15.15 1.95 -9.58
C TYR A 77 16.58 1.38 -9.65
N GLU A 78 17.50 2.04 -10.37
CA GLU A 78 18.89 1.58 -10.46
C GLU A 78 19.60 1.58 -9.10
N VAL A 79 19.32 2.54 -8.22
CA VAL A 79 19.82 2.52 -6.84
C VAL A 79 19.27 1.33 -6.06
N ILE A 80 17.95 1.12 -6.13
CA ILE A 80 17.25 0.05 -5.42
C ILE A 80 17.73 -1.33 -5.88
N LYS A 81 17.94 -1.52 -7.19
CA LYS A 81 18.44 -2.77 -7.80
C LYS A 81 19.78 -3.20 -7.22
N ASN A 82 20.64 -2.25 -6.87
CA ASN A 82 21.98 -2.50 -6.35
C ASN A 82 22.02 -2.79 -4.83
N ILE A 83 20.89 -2.71 -4.12
CA ILE A 83 20.82 -3.02 -2.70
C ILE A 83 20.97 -4.54 -2.49
N LYS A 84 22.12 -4.94 -1.91
CA LYS A 84 22.53 -6.35 -1.75
C LYS A 84 21.68 -7.14 -0.74
N ASN A 85 21.02 -6.48 0.20
CA ASN A 85 20.17 -7.11 1.21
C ASN A 85 18.70 -7.05 0.75
N LYS A 86 18.26 -8.06 0.00
CA LYS A 86 16.95 -8.10 -0.67
C LYS A 86 15.78 -8.55 0.23
N SER A 87 16.00 -8.75 1.52
CA SER A 87 14.92 -9.12 2.45
C SER A 87 14.17 -7.88 2.94
N ASN A 88 12.91 -7.75 2.49
CA ASN A 88 11.83 -6.90 3.01
C ASN A 88 12.24 -5.50 3.52
N PHE A 89 12.73 -4.62 2.64
CA PHE A 89 12.84 -3.19 2.96
C PHE A 89 11.64 -2.39 2.40
N SER A 90 11.35 -1.26 3.02
CA SER A 90 10.35 -0.29 2.56
C SER A 90 10.98 1.10 2.56
N ILE A 91 10.83 1.83 1.46
CA ILE A 91 11.30 3.22 1.33
C ILE A 91 10.08 4.12 1.29
N TYR A 92 10.05 5.11 2.17
CA TYR A 92 9.02 6.15 2.20
C TYR A 92 9.70 7.47 1.84
N ILE A 93 9.28 8.09 0.74
CA ILE A 93 9.85 9.34 0.23
C ILE A 93 8.75 10.39 0.25
N TYR A 94 9.02 11.52 0.89
CA TYR A 94 8.13 12.69 0.91
C TYR A 94 8.97 13.96 0.84
N LYS A 95 8.45 15.00 0.19
CA LYS A 95 9.06 16.34 0.16
C LYS A 95 8.68 17.05 1.45
N SER A 96 9.65 17.51 2.23
CA SER A 96 9.41 18.02 3.60
C SER A 96 8.92 19.48 3.68
N GLU A 97 8.73 20.18 2.57
CA GLU A 97 8.45 21.63 2.59
C GLU A 97 6.95 21.99 2.73
N GLU A 98 6.07 21.01 2.76
CA GLU A 98 4.72 21.14 3.30
C GLU A 98 4.56 19.99 4.30
N GLU A 99 3.92 20.22 5.46
CA GLU A 99 3.41 19.16 6.37
C GLU A 99 4.19 18.75 7.64
N GLU A 100 4.88 19.66 8.32
CA GLU A 100 5.25 19.42 9.74
C GLU A 100 3.98 19.08 10.57
N GLU A 101 2.86 19.74 10.26
CA GLU A 101 1.55 19.55 10.91
C GLU A 101 0.86 18.22 10.54
N LYS A 102 1.13 17.63 9.37
CA LYS A 102 0.53 16.37 8.93
C LYS A 102 1.36 15.17 9.41
N ILE A 103 2.68 15.31 9.47
CA ILE A 103 3.59 14.36 10.16
C ILE A 103 3.22 14.28 11.65
N ILE A 104 2.96 15.42 12.31
CA ILE A 104 2.45 15.43 13.70
C ILE A 104 1.10 14.71 13.81
N LYS A 105 0.17 14.88 12.85
CA LYS A 105 -1.12 14.16 12.84
C LYS A 105 -0.95 12.65 12.60
N GLU A 106 0.00 12.22 11.78
CA GLU A 106 0.26 10.81 11.53
C GLU A 106 0.97 10.14 12.72
N ILE A 107 1.91 10.83 13.36
CA ILE A 107 2.50 10.41 14.63
C ILE A 107 1.41 10.33 15.71
N ALA A 108 0.56 11.35 15.85
CA ALA A 108 -0.56 11.35 16.79
C ALA A 108 -1.56 10.21 16.53
N ARG A 109 -1.81 9.86 15.26
CA ARG A 109 -2.64 8.72 14.88
C ARG A 109 -1.99 7.38 15.24
N ILE A 110 -0.67 7.25 15.08
CA ILE A 110 0.09 6.07 15.52
C ILE A 110 0.00 5.93 17.05
N TYR A 111 0.16 7.03 17.80
CA TYR A 111 0.03 7.04 19.26
C TYR A 111 -1.41 6.77 19.76
N SER A 112 -2.46 7.31 19.11
CA SER A 112 -3.85 7.00 19.48
C SER A 112 -4.20 5.54 19.24
N THR A 113 -3.55 4.90 18.26
CA THR A 113 -3.68 3.46 18.03
C THR A 113 -2.97 2.65 19.12
N ALA A 114 -1.89 3.18 19.70
CA ALA A 114 -1.22 2.60 20.86
C ALA A 114 -2.07 2.70 22.15
N VAL A 115 -2.88 3.75 22.32
CA VAL A 115 -3.86 3.87 23.42
C VAL A 115 -4.98 2.83 23.32
N LEU A 116 -5.36 2.42 22.10
CA LEU A 116 -6.41 1.41 21.86
C LEU A 116 -5.90 -0.04 21.96
N PHE A 117 -4.57 -0.27 21.92
CA PHE A 117 -3.95 -1.59 22.07
C PHE A 117 -2.68 -1.47 22.93
N PRO A 118 -2.80 -1.26 24.26
CA PRO A 118 -1.66 -1.02 25.15
C PRO A 118 -0.68 -2.21 25.19
N GLU A 119 -1.21 -3.41 24.97
CA GLU A 119 -0.52 -4.70 24.98
C GLU A 119 0.47 -4.91 23.83
N LEU A 120 0.51 -4.02 22.83
CA LEU A 120 1.57 -3.99 21.80
C LEU A 120 2.87 -3.32 22.27
N PHE A 121 2.87 -2.65 23.43
CA PHE A 121 4.01 -1.86 23.92
C PHE A 121 4.48 -2.23 25.33
N THR A 122 3.81 -3.16 26.01
CA THR A 122 4.35 -3.80 27.21
C THR A 122 5.28 -4.93 26.80
N LYS A 123 6.58 -4.78 27.07
CA LYS A 123 7.54 -5.88 26.99
C LYS A 123 7.14 -6.97 28.00
N GLN A 124 6.95 -8.20 27.53
CA GLN A 124 7.19 -9.38 28.36
C GLN A 124 8.70 -9.64 28.40
#